data_AF-A0A8N1S526-F1
#
_entry.id   AF-A0A8N1S526-F1
#
_cell.length_a   1.000
_cell.length_b   1.000
_cell.length_c   1.000
_cell.angle_alpha   90.00
_cell.angle_beta   90.00
_cell.angle_gamma   90.00
#
_symmetry.space_group_name_H-M   'P 1'
#
loop_
_entity.id
_entity.type
_entity.pdbx_description
1 polymer ?
#
loop_
_entity_poly.entity_id
_entity_poly.type
_entity_poly.pdbx_seq_one_letter_code
_entity_poly.pdbx_strand_id
1 'polypeptide(L)'
;MHAGCYIELPWEIMLKRAVINMQSMDNACFAWSVVATLHLVERHTNRESSYPHYTTVLNLQDITFPMTLNQIKKFEHLNEISINVYDIKEKKILPIHLTTKKMEKHANLLYVQDPRDDNGHFAYIKNLSRLVSSQLSKKEHKKYFCDRCLHYSNSSEKLESHTVDCERMNDCAIRLPNEDDKWLDFKNYFNKE
;
A
#
# COMPACT_ATOMS: atom_id res chain seq x y z
N MET A 1 8.44 9.00 -25.06
CA MET A 1 8.29 9.80 -23.82
C MET A 1 6.87 9.58 -23.34
N HIS A 2 6.65 8.68 -22.38
CA HIS A 2 5.31 8.45 -21.83
C HIS A 2 5.01 9.57 -20.83
N ALA A 3 4.03 10.42 -21.15
CA ALA A 3 3.51 11.41 -20.21
C ALA A 3 2.35 10.74 -19.46
N GLY A 4 2.54 10.47 -18.17
CA GLY A 4 1.49 9.97 -17.28
C GLY A 4 1.89 8.74 -16.46
N CYS A 5 1.39 8.69 -15.23
CA CYS A 5 1.50 7.56 -14.32
C CYS A 5 0.23 6.71 -14.44
N TYR A 6 -0.01 6.11 -15.61
CA TYR A 6 -1.09 5.13 -15.78
C TYR A 6 -0.53 3.76 -16.16
N ILE A 7 -0.70 2.82 -15.24
CA ILE A 7 -0.39 1.42 -15.40
C ILE A 7 -1.67 0.62 -15.27
N GLU A 8 -1.91 -0.30 -16.20
CA GLU A 8 -3.01 -1.26 -16.06
C GLU A 8 -2.68 -2.23 -14.92
N LEU A 9 -3.55 -2.27 -13.91
CA LEU A 9 -3.38 -3.19 -12.80
C LEU A 9 -3.55 -4.64 -13.31
N PRO A 10 -2.88 -5.63 -12.71
CA PRO A 10 -3.12 -7.03 -13.03
C PRO A 10 -4.62 -7.38 -12.94
N TRP A 11 -5.09 -8.19 -13.88
CA TRP A 11 -6.50 -8.55 -14.01
C TRP A 11 -7.11 -9.07 -12.70
N GLU A 12 -6.35 -9.88 -11.95
CA GLU A 12 -6.77 -10.44 -10.67
C GLU A 12 -7.01 -9.37 -9.59
N ILE A 13 -6.34 -8.22 -9.68
CA ILE A 13 -6.55 -7.08 -8.78
C ILE A 13 -7.78 -6.28 -9.23
N MET A 14 -7.95 -6.06 -10.53
CA MET A 14 -9.10 -5.34 -11.08
C MET A 14 -10.42 -6.05 -10.77
N LEU A 15 -10.47 -7.37 -10.93
CA LEU A 15 -11.66 -8.19 -10.64
C LEU A 15 -12.12 -8.08 -9.19
N LYS A 16 -11.20 -7.84 -8.26
CA LYS A 16 -11.53 -7.67 -6.85
C LYS A 16 -12.29 -6.38 -6.60
N ARG A 17 -12.27 -5.39 -7.49
CA ARG A 17 -12.93 -4.07 -7.32
C ARG A 17 -12.61 -3.42 -5.96
N ALA A 18 -11.40 -3.69 -5.45
CA ALA A 18 -10.92 -3.28 -4.13
C ALA A 18 -9.91 -2.13 -4.20
N VAL A 19 -9.48 -1.79 -5.43
CA VAL A 19 -8.49 -0.76 -5.72
C VAL A 19 -9.11 0.24 -6.69
N ILE A 20 -8.87 1.52 -6.46
CA ILE A 20 -9.17 2.61 -7.39
C ILE A 20 -7.86 2.97 -8.08
N ASN A 21 -7.79 2.65 -9.38
CA ASN A 21 -6.67 3.01 -10.23
C ASN A 21 -6.96 4.39 -10.86
N MET A 22 -6.30 5.45 -10.38
CA MET A 22 -6.47 6.78 -10.96
C MET A 22 -5.79 6.83 -12.32
N GLN A 23 -6.51 7.32 -13.32
CA GLN A 23 -5.95 7.61 -14.63
C GLN A 23 -5.40 9.02 -14.62
N SER A 24 -4.07 9.12 -14.50
CA SER A 24 -3.40 10.40 -14.34
C SER A 24 -2.32 10.64 -15.39
N MET A 25 -2.30 11.84 -15.93
CA MET A 25 -1.38 12.26 -16.99
C MET A 25 -0.17 13.04 -16.44
N ASP A 26 -0.24 13.50 -15.20
CA ASP A 26 0.90 13.99 -14.44
C ASP A 26 1.45 12.85 -13.57
N ASN A 27 2.76 12.79 -13.32
CA ASN A 27 3.37 11.68 -12.57
C ASN A 27 3.03 11.71 -11.05
N ALA A 28 1.84 12.21 -10.70
CA ALA A 28 1.32 12.48 -9.37
C ALA A 28 0.27 11.44 -8.90
N CYS A 29 0.30 10.22 -9.46
CA CYS A 29 -0.57 9.10 -9.07
C CYS A 29 -0.63 8.85 -7.55
N PHE A 30 0.48 9.09 -6.83
CA PHE A 30 0.50 9.07 -5.35
C PHE A 30 -0.44 10.11 -4.74
N ALA A 31 -0.30 11.38 -5.14
CA ALA A 31 -1.08 12.48 -4.60
C ALA A 31 -2.57 12.30 -4.90
N TRP A 32 -2.91 11.91 -6.13
CA TRP A 32 -4.27 11.58 -6.52
C TRP A 32 -4.85 10.42 -5.71
N SER A 33 -4.07 9.38 -5.42
CA SER A 33 -4.53 8.25 -4.60
C SER A 33 -4.79 8.66 -3.16
N VAL A 34 -3.98 9.56 -2.60
CA VAL A 34 -4.23 10.13 -1.26
C VAL A 34 -5.49 11.00 -1.27
N VAL A 35 -5.67 11.87 -2.27
CA VAL A 35 -6.90 12.67 -2.41
C VAL A 35 -8.15 11.80 -2.52
N ALA A 36 -8.09 10.71 -3.30
CA ALA A 36 -9.19 9.77 -3.43
C ALA A 36 -9.53 9.02 -2.13
N THR A 37 -8.56 8.92 -1.21
CA THR A 37 -8.80 8.42 0.15
C THR A 37 -9.56 9.45 0.98
N LEU A 38 -9.20 10.73 0.88
CA LEU A 38 -9.78 11.82 1.67
C LEU A 38 -11.18 12.25 1.18
N HIS A 39 -11.46 12.10 -0.11
CA HIS A 39 -12.70 12.53 -0.74
C HIS A 39 -13.41 11.33 -1.35
N LEU A 40 -14.39 10.77 -0.65
CA LEU A 40 -15.15 9.63 -1.15
C LEU A 40 -16.11 10.07 -2.26
N VAL A 41 -15.94 9.48 -3.44
CA VAL A 41 -16.80 9.69 -4.61
C VAL A 41 -17.47 8.38 -4.99
N GLU A 42 -18.74 8.42 -5.40
CA GLU A 42 -19.49 7.21 -5.76
C GLU A 42 -19.35 6.81 -7.23
N ARG A 43 -19.21 7.79 -8.14
CA ARG A 43 -19.19 7.58 -9.60
C ARG A 43 -17.89 8.05 -10.21
N HIS A 44 -17.43 7.37 -11.26
CA HIS A 44 -16.22 7.74 -12.02
C HIS A 44 -15.00 7.95 -11.12
N THR A 45 -14.83 7.08 -10.13
CA THR A 45 -13.79 7.18 -9.10
C THR A 45 -12.36 7.12 -9.64
N ASN A 46 -12.18 6.72 -10.90
CA ASN A 46 -10.90 6.62 -11.58
C ASN A 46 -10.50 7.90 -12.35
N ARG A 47 -11.35 8.93 -12.38
CA ARG A 47 -11.10 10.19 -13.09
C ARG A 47 -10.63 11.27 -12.14
N GLU A 48 -9.56 11.97 -12.49
CA GLU A 48 -9.03 13.13 -11.74
C GLU A 48 -10.10 14.21 -11.53
N SER A 49 -10.91 14.48 -12.57
CA SER A 49 -11.97 15.50 -12.52
C SER A 49 -13.08 15.22 -11.51
N SER A 50 -13.14 14.01 -10.95
CA SER A 50 -14.06 13.66 -9.87
C SER A 50 -13.60 14.19 -8.50
N TYR A 51 -12.37 14.68 -8.39
CA TYR A 51 -11.74 15.08 -7.14
C TYR A 51 -11.22 16.51 -7.20
N PRO A 52 -11.11 17.21 -6.05
CA PRO A 52 -10.34 18.45 -5.99
C PRO A 52 -8.89 18.18 -6.41
N HIS A 53 -8.28 19.16 -7.08
CA HIS A 53 -6.90 19.05 -7.51
C HIS A 53 -5.97 18.84 -6.32
N TYR A 54 -5.03 17.90 -6.40
CA TYR A 54 -4.23 17.51 -5.23
C TYR A 54 -3.43 18.66 -4.60
N THR A 55 -3.01 19.64 -5.39
CA THR A 55 -2.27 20.82 -4.89
C THR A 55 -3.10 21.73 -3.99
N THR A 56 -4.44 21.67 -4.05
CA THR A 56 -5.30 22.47 -3.17
C THR A 56 -5.62 21.76 -1.86
N VAL A 57 -5.39 20.45 -1.81
CA VAL A 57 -5.71 19.58 -0.67
C VAL A 57 -4.47 19.21 0.13
N LEU A 58 -3.35 18.98 -0.55
CA LEU A 58 -2.13 18.43 0.03
C LEU A 58 -1.02 19.47 0.07
N ASN A 59 -0.30 19.51 1.19
CA ASN A 59 0.96 20.20 1.30
C ASN A 59 2.07 19.35 0.63
N LEU A 60 2.54 19.83 -0.52
CA LEU A 60 3.59 19.19 -1.33
C LEU A 60 4.92 19.95 -1.27
N GLN A 61 5.12 20.77 -0.24
CA GLN A 61 6.38 21.47 -0.04
C GLN A 61 7.56 20.49 0.00
N ASP A 62 8.53 20.71 -0.86
CA ASP A 62 9.74 19.89 -1.00
C ASP A 62 9.46 18.39 -1.24
N ILE A 63 8.33 18.08 -1.88
CA ILE A 63 8.02 16.77 -2.45
C ILE A 63 8.23 16.85 -3.96
N THR A 64 9.01 15.92 -4.51
CA THR A 64 9.25 15.83 -5.95
C THR A 64 8.54 14.61 -6.51
N PHE A 65 7.92 14.78 -7.68
CA PHE A 65 7.36 13.68 -8.45
C PHE A 65 8.36 13.14 -9.49
N PRO A 66 8.35 11.82 -9.76
CA PRO A 66 7.49 10.79 -9.17
C PRO A 66 7.80 10.53 -7.69
N MET A 67 6.77 10.20 -6.91
CA MET A 67 6.90 9.97 -5.47
C MET A 67 7.75 8.72 -5.20
N THR A 68 8.67 8.81 -4.24
CA THR A 68 9.50 7.68 -3.79
C THR A 68 9.16 7.27 -2.36
N LEU A 69 9.38 6.01 -1.99
CA LEU A 69 9.08 5.50 -0.64
C LEU A 69 9.80 6.30 0.47
N ASN A 70 11.00 6.80 0.19
CA ASN A 70 11.79 7.59 1.13
C ASN A 70 11.16 8.96 1.46
N GLN A 71 10.39 9.53 0.53
CA GLN A 71 9.69 10.80 0.73
C GLN A 71 8.39 10.63 1.54
N ILE A 72 7.86 9.41 1.70
CA ILE A 72 6.55 9.17 2.33
C ILE A 72 6.54 9.67 3.78
N LYS A 73 7.57 9.37 4.58
CA LYS A 73 7.63 9.84 5.98
C LYS A 73 7.55 11.36 6.10
N LYS A 74 8.19 12.07 5.16
CA LYS A 74 8.12 13.53 5.09
C LYS A 74 6.72 13.99 4.73
N PHE A 75 6.12 13.37 3.72
CA PHE A 75 4.74 13.65 3.31
C PHE A 75 3.74 13.42 4.46
N GLU A 76 3.87 12.30 5.18
CA GLU A 76 3.01 11.96 6.33
C GLU A 76 3.04 13.06 7.39
N HIS A 77 4.24 13.55 7.72
CA HIS A 77 4.44 14.61 8.70
C HIS A 77 3.86 15.96 8.21
N LEU A 78 4.08 16.32 6.95
CA LEU A 78 3.63 17.59 6.38
C LEU A 78 2.11 17.72 6.27
N ASN A 79 1.41 16.60 6.10
CA ASN A 79 -0.04 16.56 5.86
C ASN A 79 -0.86 16.04 7.04
N GLU A 80 -0.19 15.54 8.09
CA GLU A 80 -0.82 14.81 9.20
C GLU A 80 -1.68 13.63 8.72
N ILE A 81 -1.15 12.88 7.75
CA ILE A 81 -1.79 11.71 7.15
C ILE A 81 -0.86 10.53 7.34
N SER A 82 -1.38 9.40 7.78
CA SER A 82 -0.62 8.15 7.88
C SER A 82 -0.81 7.29 6.64
N ILE A 83 0.24 6.63 6.16
CA ILE A 83 0.23 5.88 4.90
C ILE A 83 0.80 4.48 5.08
N ASN A 84 0.09 3.49 4.57
CA ASN A 84 0.64 2.17 4.30
C ASN A 84 0.74 1.97 2.79
N VAL A 85 1.82 1.33 2.34
CA VAL A 85 2.01 0.94 0.95
C VAL A 85 2.23 -0.56 0.89
N TYR A 86 1.48 -1.21 0.02
CA TYR A 86 1.58 -2.63 -0.27
C TYR A 86 2.04 -2.85 -1.71
N ASP A 87 2.76 -3.92 -1.97
CA ASP A 87 3.25 -4.34 -3.26
C ASP A 87 2.67 -5.70 -3.66
N ILE A 88 2.69 -6.02 -4.95
CA ILE A 88 2.29 -7.32 -5.48
C ILE A 88 3.55 -8.13 -5.79
N LYS A 89 3.88 -9.09 -4.92
CA LYS A 89 4.96 -10.07 -5.18
C LYS A 89 4.39 -11.47 -5.29
N GLU A 90 4.68 -12.16 -6.39
CA GLU A 90 4.23 -13.54 -6.63
C GLU A 90 2.71 -13.72 -6.42
N LYS A 91 1.91 -12.77 -6.93
CA LYS A 91 0.44 -12.72 -6.76
C LYS A 91 -0.04 -12.55 -5.31
N LYS A 92 0.84 -12.18 -4.39
CA LYS A 92 0.53 -11.85 -2.99
C LYS A 92 0.76 -10.36 -2.72
N ILE A 93 -0.20 -9.75 -2.04
CA ILE A 93 -0.12 -8.41 -1.47
C ILE A 93 0.74 -8.49 -0.20
N LEU A 94 1.81 -7.70 -0.16
CA LEU A 94 2.74 -7.63 0.95
C LEU A 94 3.02 -6.17 1.31
N PRO A 95 3.12 -5.81 2.60
CA PRO A 95 3.49 -4.45 2.98
C PRO A 95 4.95 -4.15 2.59
N ILE A 96 5.19 -2.97 2.03
CA ILE A 96 6.54 -2.45 1.71
C ILE A 96 6.86 -1.15 2.45
N HIS A 97 5.82 -0.43 2.89
CA HIS A 97 5.95 0.71 3.78
C HIS A 97 4.77 0.68 4.75
N LEU A 98 5.04 0.81 6.04
CA LEU A 98 4.00 0.88 7.06
C LEU A 98 4.26 2.10 7.91
N THR A 99 3.20 2.86 8.14
CA THR A 99 3.22 3.94 9.11
C THR A 99 3.46 3.38 10.51
N THR A 100 4.19 4.12 11.34
CA THR A 100 4.46 3.71 12.73
C THR A 100 3.20 3.84 13.60
N LYS A 101 2.40 4.87 13.34
CA LYS A 101 1.19 5.18 14.10
C LYS A 101 0.07 5.54 13.12
N LYS A 102 -1.03 4.79 13.19
CA LYS A 102 -2.22 5.12 12.41
C LYS A 102 -2.83 6.42 12.95
N MET A 103 -3.01 7.38 12.05
CA MET A 103 -3.66 8.66 12.31
C MET A 103 -5.13 8.59 11.90
N GLU A 104 -5.92 9.62 12.27
CA GLU A 104 -7.33 9.72 11.87
C GLU A 104 -7.46 9.69 10.33
N LYS A 105 -6.63 10.48 9.65
CA LYS A 105 -6.45 10.38 8.20
C LYS A 105 -5.45 9.28 7.90
N HIS A 106 -5.92 8.24 7.23
CA HIS A 106 -5.09 7.09 6.87
C HIS A 106 -5.37 6.62 5.45
N ALA A 107 -4.29 6.39 4.68
CA ALA A 107 -4.37 5.87 3.32
C ALA A 107 -3.63 4.53 3.18
N ASN A 108 -4.33 3.54 2.62
CA ASN A 108 -3.73 2.29 2.17
C ASN A 108 -3.53 2.38 0.66
N LEU A 109 -2.29 2.30 0.20
CA LEU A 109 -1.91 2.43 -1.20
C LEU A 109 -1.32 1.12 -1.73
N LEU A 110 -1.58 0.84 -3.00
CA LEU A 110 -0.97 -0.26 -3.74
C LEU A 110 0.10 0.33 -4.66
N TYR A 111 1.32 -0.15 -4.54
CA TYR A 111 2.41 0.10 -5.45
C TYR A 111 2.45 -0.99 -6.52
N VAL A 112 2.58 -0.59 -7.78
CA VAL A 112 2.74 -1.49 -8.93
C VAL A 112 3.91 -1.00 -9.74
N GLN A 113 4.95 -1.81 -9.85
CA GLN A 113 6.12 -1.48 -10.65
C GLN A 113 5.76 -1.45 -12.15
N ASP A 114 6.21 -0.44 -12.90
CA ASP A 114 6.10 -0.45 -14.36
C ASP A 114 7.13 -1.42 -14.93
N PRO A 115 6.77 -2.38 -15.79
CA PRO A 115 7.74 -3.21 -16.50
C PRO A 115 8.64 -2.41 -17.47
N ARG A 116 8.25 -1.18 -17.81
CA ARG A 116 8.89 -0.35 -18.86
C ARG A 116 9.75 0.78 -18.30
N ASP A 117 9.69 1.05 -17.00
CA ASP A 117 10.39 2.15 -16.33
C ASP A 117 10.82 1.72 -14.92
N ASP A 118 11.84 2.34 -14.35
CA ASP A 118 12.25 2.14 -12.95
C ASP A 118 11.24 2.76 -11.97
N ASN A 119 10.31 3.58 -12.47
CA ASN A 119 9.23 4.17 -11.70
C ASN A 119 8.06 3.18 -11.50
N GLY A 120 7.34 3.36 -10.39
CA GLY A 120 6.12 2.62 -10.13
C GLY A 120 4.90 3.51 -9.97
N HIS A 121 3.74 2.87 -10.04
CA HIS A 121 2.43 3.47 -9.94
C HIS A 121 1.82 3.25 -8.57
N PHE A 122 1.15 4.28 -8.05
CA PHE A 122 0.38 4.20 -6.81
C PHE A 122 -1.12 4.19 -7.13
N ALA A 123 -1.84 3.28 -6.51
CA ALA A 123 -3.29 3.20 -6.58
C ALA A 123 -3.91 3.13 -5.17
N TYR A 124 -5.12 3.64 -5.02
CA TYR A 124 -5.80 3.67 -3.73
C TYR A 124 -6.48 2.32 -3.42
N ILE A 125 -6.15 1.70 -2.29
CA ILE A 125 -6.83 0.50 -1.78
C ILE A 125 -8.04 0.91 -0.93
N LYS A 126 -9.22 0.95 -1.55
CA LYS A 126 -10.47 1.27 -0.85
C LYS A 126 -10.99 0.14 0.05
N ASN A 127 -10.55 -1.10 -0.16
CA ASN A 127 -10.96 -2.23 0.68
C ASN A 127 -9.85 -3.29 0.78
N LEU A 128 -8.99 -3.16 1.79
CA LEU A 128 -7.86 -4.08 1.98
C LEU A 128 -8.34 -5.51 2.19
N SER A 129 -9.33 -5.74 3.05
CA SER A 129 -9.87 -7.09 3.32
C SER A 129 -10.33 -7.81 2.07
N ARG A 130 -11.01 -7.12 1.15
CA ARG A 130 -11.44 -7.67 -0.15
C ARG A 130 -10.26 -7.91 -1.09
N LEU A 131 -9.22 -7.08 -1.01
CA LEU A 131 -8.01 -7.24 -1.80
C LEU A 131 -7.23 -8.51 -1.39
N VAL A 132 -7.11 -8.79 -0.09
CA VAL A 132 -6.24 -9.86 0.43
C VAL A 132 -6.97 -11.17 0.74
N SER A 133 -8.30 -11.17 0.88
CA SER A 133 -9.07 -12.37 1.25
C SER A 133 -8.86 -13.57 0.33
N SER A 134 -8.77 -13.30 -0.98
CA SER A 134 -8.60 -14.34 -2.00
C SER A 134 -7.25 -15.05 -1.94
N GLN A 135 -6.25 -14.46 -1.26
CA GLN A 135 -4.91 -15.04 -1.14
C GLN A 135 -4.85 -16.17 -0.12
N LEU A 136 -5.81 -16.21 0.80
CA LEU A 136 -5.76 -17.09 1.97
C LEU A 136 -6.64 -18.32 1.81
N SER A 137 -7.87 -18.17 1.29
CA SER A 137 -8.75 -19.32 1.14
C SER A 137 -9.92 -19.03 0.21
N LYS A 138 -10.43 -20.09 -0.42
CA LYS A 138 -11.61 -20.07 -1.30
C LYS A 138 -12.93 -19.98 -0.54
N LYS A 139 -12.92 -20.00 0.81
CA LYS A 139 -14.12 -19.97 1.64
C LYS A 139 -14.66 -18.54 1.77
N GLU A 140 -15.98 -18.39 1.67
CA GLU A 140 -16.69 -17.11 1.55
C GLU A 140 -16.97 -16.38 2.88
N HIS A 141 -16.42 -16.86 4.00
CA HIS A 141 -16.64 -16.19 5.28
C HIS A 141 -15.90 -14.84 5.35
N LYS A 142 -16.56 -13.84 5.93
CA LYS A 142 -15.99 -12.50 6.14
C LYS A 142 -14.75 -12.61 7.04
N LYS A 143 -13.64 -12.08 6.55
CA LYS A 143 -12.37 -11.99 7.27
C LYS A 143 -12.04 -10.53 7.54
N TYR A 144 -11.56 -10.26 8.74
CA TYR A 144 -11.10 -8.95 9.19
C TYR A 144 -9.58 -8.99 9.22
N PHE A 145 -8.91 -7.99 8.64
CA PHE A 145 -7.46 -7.98 8.49
C PHE A 145 -6.84 -6.84 9.28
N CYS A 146 -5.70 -7.12 9.89
CA CYS A 146 -4.84 -6.09 10.46
C CYS A 146 -4.10 -5.39 9.32
N ASP A 147 -4.22 -4.07 9.24
CA ASP A 147 -3.56 -3.28 8.20
C ASP A 147 -2.02 -3.41 8.28
N ARG A 148 -1.45 -3.63 9.48
CA ARG A 148 0.01 -3.69 9.66
C ARG A 148 0.60 -5.05 9.28
N CYS A 149 0.12 -6.13 9.89
CA CYS A 149 0.73 -7.46 9.74
C CYS A 149 -0.03 -8.38 8.77
N LEU A 150 -1.18 -7.93 8.24
CA LEU A 150 -2.10 -8.73 7.41
C LEU A 150 -2.60 -10.02 8.07
N HIS A 151 -2.45 -10.17 9.40
CA HIS A 151 -3.10 -11.21 10.17
C HIS A 151 -4.61 -11.05 10.05
N TYR A 152 -5.33 -12.16 9.95
CA TYR A 152 -6.77 -12.15 9.79
C TYR A 152 -7.48 -12.84 10.95
N SER A 153 -8.63 -12.28 11.31
CA SER A 153 -9.56 -12.82 12.29
C SER A 153 -10.94 -12.99 11.67
N ASN A 154 -11.72 -13.92 12.20
CA ASN A 154 -13.11 -14.13 11.80
C ASN A 154 -14.09 -13.24 12.59
N SER A 155 -13.60 -12.47 13.57
CA SER A 155 -14.38 -11.51 14.37
C SER A 155 -13.66 -10.15 14.39
N SER A 156 -14.45 -9.06 14.38
CA SER A 156 -13.95 -7.69 14.53
C SER A 156 -13.32 -7.49 15.90
N GLU A 157 -13.94 -8.01 16.97
CA GLU A 157 -13.44 -7.87 18.35
C GLU A 157 -12.05 -8.49 18.53
N LYS A 158 -11.83 -9.66 17.92
CA LYS A 158 -10.51 -10.33 17.94
C LYS A 158 -9.47 -9.55 17.15
N LEU A 159 -9.89 -8.86 16.09
CA LEU A 159 -8.99 -7.99 15.34
C LEU A 159 -8.63 -6.75 16.16
N GLU A 160 -9.59 -6.14 16.85
CA GLU A 160 -9.35 -4.96 17.69
C GLU A 160 -8.36 -5.27 18.81
N SER A 161 -8.53 -6.39 19.51
CA SER A 161 -7.55 -6.83 20.53
C SER A 161 -6.17 -7.05 19.91
N HIS A 162 -6.12 -7.68 18.73
CA HIS A 162 -4.86 -7.91 18.02
C HIS A 162 -4.19 -6.59 17.59
N THR A 163 -4.96 -5.60 17.12
CA THR A 163 -4.40 -4.31 16.65
C THR A 163 -3.69 -3.59 17.80
N VAL A 164 -4.25 -3.61 19.00
CA VAL A 164 -3.62 -3.01 20.19
C VAL A 164 -2.25 -3.64 20.48
N ASP A 165 -2.16 -4.96 20.40
CA ASP A 165 -0.91 -5.69 20.62
C ASP A 165 0.07 -5.50 19.44
N CYS A 166 -0.44 -5.52 18.21
CA CYS A 166 0.33 -5.33 16.99
C CYS A 166 0.93 -3.91 16.90
N GLU A 167 0.27 -2.90 17.46
CA GLU A 167 0.81 -1.55 17.54
C GLU A 167 1.96 -1.42 18.53
N ARG A 168 1.95 -2.22 19.60
CA ARG A 168 3.00 -2.23 20.64
C ARG A 168 4.25 -2.99 20.19
N MET A 169 4.09 -4.05 19.41
CA MET A 169 5.21 -4.86 18.91
C MET A 169 5.91 -4.23 17.70
N ASN A 170 6.24 -2.96 17.78
CA ASN A 170 6.67 -2.08 16.70
C ASN A 170 8.01 -2.45 16.00
N ASP A 171 8.49 -3.68 16.19
CA ASP A 171 9.67 -4.22 15.54
C ASP A 171 9.27 -5.12 14.37
N CYS A 172 9.75 -4.73 13.19
CA CYS A 172 9.79 -5.43 11.90
C CYS A 172 9.11 -6.81 11.83
N ALA A 173 8.29 -7.02 10.79
CA ALA A 173 7.84 -8.36 10.41
C ALA A 173 9.06 -9.29 10.21
N ILE A 174 9.36 -10.11 11.21
CA ILE A 174 10.38 -11.15 11.14
C ILE A 174 9.85 -12.17 10.12
N ARG A 175 10.43 -12.17 8.92
CA ARG A 175 10.25 -13.29 8.01
C ARG A 175 11.06 -14.45 8.57
N LEU A 176 10.38 -15.41 9.17
CA LEU A 176 10.99 -16.69 9.46
C LEU A 176 11.36 -17.35 8.12
N PRO A 177 12.60 -17.82 7.95
CA PRO A 177 12.96 -18.60 6.77
C PRO A 177 12.04 -19.80 6.62
N ASN A 178 11.68 -20.15 5.39
CA ASN A 178 11.02 -21.43 5.12
C ASN A 178 12.05 -22.58 5.30
N GLU A 179 11.60 -23.83 5.19
CA GLU A 179 12.50 -25.00 5.28
C GLU A 179 13.65 -24.98 4.26
N ASP A 180 13.48 -24.25 3.16
CA ASP A 180 14.46 -24.13 2.08
C ASP A 180 15.51 -23.04 2.34
N ASP A 181 15.17 -21.99 3.10
CA ASP A 181 16.02 -20.85 3.46
C ASP A 181 16.58 -20.93 4.89
N LYS A 182 16.43 -22.08 5.57
CA LYS A 182 16.81 -22.25 6.98
C LYS A 182 18.31 -22.17 7.24
N TRP A 183 19.15 -22.24 6.20
CA TRP A 183 20.61 -22.21 6.31
C TRP A 183 21.15 -20.92 5.71
N LEU A 184 21.95 -20.19 6.50
CA LEU A 184 22.71 -19.05 6.03
C LEU A 184 24.09 -19.52 5.59
N ASP A 185 24.40 -19.35 4.30
CA ASP A 185 25.71 -19.66 3.75
C ASP A 185 26.58 -18.40 3.63
N PHE A 186 27.81 -18.49 4.12
CA PHE A 186 28.80 -17.43 3.93
C PHE A 186 29.33 -17.48 2.50
N LYS A 187 29.07 -16.44 1.71
CA LYS A 187 29.62 -16.30 0.35
C LYS A 187 31.12 -16.01 0.33
N ASN A 188 31.72 -15.62 1.46
CA ASN A 188 33.11 -15.19 1.48
C ASN A 188 33.81 -15.63 2.77
N TYR A 189 34.64 -16.66 2.67
CA TYR A 189 35.35 -17.28 3.81
C TYR A 189 36.51 -16.42 4.35
N PHE A 190 36.88 -15.33 3.66
CA PHE A 190 38.04 -14.50 3.99
C PHE A 190 37.76 -13.29 4.89
N ASN A 191 36.49 -12.99 5.19
CA ASN A 191 36.14 -11.94 6.16
C ASN A 191 36.00 -12.55 7.57
N LYS A 192 37.12 -13.05 8.11
CA LYS A 192 37.23 -13.35 9.54
C LYS A 192 37.78 -12.10 10.24
N GLU A 193 36.95 -11.46 11.06
CA GLU A 193 37.45 -10.74 12.24
C GLU A 193 37.79 -11.75 13.34
#